data_AF-A0A2M7FNA8-F1
#
_entry.id   AF-A0A2M7FNA8-F1
#
_cell.length_a   1.000
_cell.length_b   1.000
_cell.length_c   1.000
_cell.angle_alpha   90.00
_cell.angle_beta   90.00
_cell.angle_gamma   90.00
#
_symmetry.space_group_name_H-M   'P 1'
#
loop_
_entity.id
_entity.type
_entity.pdbx_description
1 polymer ?
#
loop_
_entity_poly.entity_id
_entity_poly.type
_entity_poly.pdbx_seq_one_letter_code
_entity_poly.pdbx_strand_id
1 'polypeptide(L)'
;MSNKRTIIFDTEIIGKDKPVFMIGTKIVETGETKAFWYHKRGHMNAFAKMLNNPDYTWVGFNSENFDRPLIALAMSPSFDVFSIKDLATIIVQDGMKSWQSYKQFNIDFIEYDHIDLFEVVPGVMISLKTYAGRIGYPTMVDLPYHHDTDLTPAQCKVLESYCLNDLGVTEALFKTQATELTLRAEMSEEYGIDLRSKSDAQIAEAILKKR
;
A
#
# COMPACT_ATOMS: atom_id res chain seq x y z
N MET A 1 7.05 -18.94 -11.49
CA MET A 1 6.77 -17.51 -11.21
C MET A 1 6.48 -16.79 -12.52
N SER A 2 5.35 -16.10 -12.60
CA SER A 2 5.01 -15.25 -13.75
C SER A 2 6.08 -14.16 -13.94
N ASN A 3 6.38 -13.77 -15.18
CA ASN A 3 7.42 -12.79 -15.56
C ASN A 3 7.00 -11.33 -15.23
N LYS A 4 6.15 -11.15 -14.22
CA LYS A 4 5.62 -9.85 -13.81
C LYS A 4 6.71 -9.04 -13.11
N ARG A 5 6.64 -7.72 -13.31
CA ARG A 5 7.47 -6.76 -12.59
C ARG A 5 6.83 -6.41 -11.26
N THR A 6 7.66 -6.17 -10.25
CA THR A 6 7.20 -5.84 -8.91
C THR A 6 7.15 -4.32 -8.75
N ILE A 7 5.99 -3.80 -8.33
CA ILE A 7 5.84 -2.40 -7.92
C ILE A 7 5.71 -2.36 -6.41
N ILE A 8 6.62 -1.67 -5.74
CA ILE A 8 6.42 -1.23 -4.37
C ILE A 8 5.58 0.04 -4.41
N PHE A 9 4.54 0.14 -3.58
CA PHE A 9 3.71 1.32 -3.48
C PHE A 9 3.35 1.67 -2.04
N ASP A 10 3.00 2.93 -1.86
CA ASP A 10 2.59 3.53 -0.59
C ASP A 10 1.76 4.80 -0.89
N THR A 11 0.89 5.21 0.04
CA THR A 11 0.05 6.39 -0.13
C THR A 11 0.17 7.38 1.02
N GLU A 12 0.06 8.67 0.66
CA GLU A 12 0.14 9.77 1.61
C GLU A 12 -1.11 10.62 1.53
N ILE A 13 -1.76 10.86 2.67
CA ILE A 13 -2.94 11.73 2.82
C ILE A 13 -2.76 12.66 4.01
N ILE A 14 -2.64 13.96 3.74
CA ILE A 14 -2.30 14.96 4.75
C ILE A 14 -2.99 16.30 4.47
N GLY A 15 -3.29 17.03 5.54
CA GLY A 15 -4.01 18.31 5.49
C GLY A 15 -5.41 18.19 6.04
N LYS A 16 -5.98 19.33 6.40
CA LYS A 16 -7.29 19.48 7.02
C LYS A 16 -8.23 20.28 6.11
N ASP A 17 -7.87 21.53 5.83
CA ASP A 17 -8.70 22.41 5.01
C ASP A 17 -8.33 22.29 3.51
N LYS A 18 -7.10 21.80 3.22
CA LYS A 18 -6.59 21.56 1.87
C LYS A 18 -5.86 20.22 1.81
N PRO A 19 -6.57 19.09 2.00
CA PRO A 19 -5.96 17.79 1.98
C PRO A 19 -5.29 17.50 0.63
N VAL A 20 -4.12 16.89 0.68
CA VAL A 20 -3.38 16.42 -0.50
C VAL A 20 -3.21 14.91 -0.41
N PHE A 21 -3.46 14.23 -1.53
CA PHE A 21 -3.29 12.79 -1.68
C PHE A 21 -2.23 12.48 -2.73
N MET A 22 -1.35 11.52 -2.42
CA MET A 22 -0.31 11.02 -3.31
C MET A 22 -0.22 9.50 -3.25
N ILE A 23 0.09 8.88 -4.39
CA ILE A 23 0.53 7.48 -4.47
C ILE A 23 1.98 7.46 -4.95
N GLY A 24 2.89 6.96 -4.13
CA GLY A 24 4.28 6.69 -4.48
C GLY A 24 4.41 5.29 -5.07
N THR A 25 5.23 5.15 -6.11
CA THR A 25 5.53 3.85 -6.72
C THR A 25 7.01 3.70 -7.01
N LYS A 26 7.51 2.47 -6.91
CA LYS A 26 8.87 2.07 -7.29
C LYS A 26 8.84 0.72 -7.98
N ILE A 27 9.37 0.63 -9.21
CA ILE A 27 9.58 -0.65 -9.89
C ILE A 27 10.87 -1.27 -9.37
N VAL A 28 10.80 -2.47 -8.78
CA VAL A 28 11.95 -3.12 -8.13
C VAL A 28 13.06 -3.44 -9.15
N GLU A 29 12.70 -3.89 -10.34
CA GLU A 29 13.65 -4.36 -11.35
C GLU A 29 14.44 -3.23 -12.01
N THR A 30 13.87 -2.03 -12.11
CA THR A 30 14.51 -0.87 -12.78
C THR A 30 14.94 0.21 -11.79
N GLY A 31 14.41 0.21 -10.56
CA GLY A 31 14.57 1.30 -9.61
C GLY A 31 13.80 2.57 -9.98
N GLU A 32 13.01 2.56 -11.06
CA GLU A 32 12.22 3.71 -11.48
C GLU A 32 11.16 4.05 -10.43
N THR A 33 11.11 5.32 -10.03
CA THR A 33 10.14 5.83 -9.06
C THR A 33 9.22 6.85 -9.70
N LYS A 34 7.97 6.90 -9.22
CA LYS A 34 6.98 7.89 -9.69
C LYS A 34 5.98 8.23 -8.60
N ALA A 35 5.68 9.52 -8.49
CA ALA A 35 4.66 10.07 -7.59
C ALA A 35 3.43 10.53 -8.37
N PHE A 36 2.27 9.96 -8.04
CA PHE A 36 0.98 10.33 -8.61
C PHE A 36 0.22 11.20 -7.61
N TRP A 37 0.11 12.48 -7.90
CA TRP A 37 -0.57 13.44 -7.05
C TRP A 37 -2.00 13.66 -7.53
N TYR A 38 -2.98 13.53 -6.63
CA TYR A 38 -4.40 13.64 -6.97
C TYR A 38 -4.76 14.97 -7.65
N HIS A 39 -4.20 16.07 -7.16
CA HIS A 39 -4.45 17.42 -7.68
C HIS A 39 -3.71 17.73 -9.00
N LYS A 40 -2.74 16.89 -9.43
CA LYS A 40 -1.97 17.15 -10.65
C LYS A 40 -2.66 16.53 -11.87
N ARG A 41 -3.00 17.39 -12.84
CA ARG A 41 -3.71 16.99 -14.06
C ARG A 41 -3.02 15.80 -14.74
N GLY A 42 -3.78 14.75 -15.00
CA GLY A 42 -3.33 13.56 -15.72
C GLY A 42 -2.60 12.52 -14.87
N HIS A 43 -2.25 12.81 -13.61
CA HIS A 43 -1.57 11.83 -12.75
C HIS A 43 -2.49 10.64 -12.47
N MET A 44 -3.74 10.85 -12.08
CA MET A 44 -4.66 9.74 -11.79
C MET A 44 -4.98 8.90 -13.03
N ASN A 45 -5.07 9.51 -14.22
CA ASN A 45 -5.22 8.77 -15.48
C ASN A 45 -3.97 7.93 -15.81
N ALA A 46 -2.78 8.45 -15.53
CA ALA A 46 -1.53 7.70 -15.71
C ALA A 46 -1.39 6.57 -14.68
N PHE A 47 -1.82 6.81 -13.44
CA PHE A 47 -1.87 5.79 -12.39
C PHE A 47 -2.85 4.68 -12.76
N ALA A 48 -4.08 5.01 -13.19
CA ALA A 48 -5.07 4.03 -13.61
C ALA A 48 -4.55 3.11 -14.75
N LYS A 49 -3.79 3.66 -15.71
CA LYS A 49 -3.13 2.85 -16.76
C LYS A 49 -2.07 1.91 -16.19
N MET A 50 -1.32 2.35 -15.19
CA MET A 50 -0.29 1.53 -14.53
C MET A 50 -0.94 0.44 -13.66
N LEU A 51 -1.99 0.77 -12.93
CA LEU A 51 -2.74 -0.16 -12.06
C LEU A 51 -3.42 -1.28 -12.87
N ASN A 52 -4.02 -0.93 -14.01
CA ASN A 52 -4.68 -1.89 -14.90
C ASN A 52 -3.72 -2.75 -15.74
N ASN A 53 -2.41 -2.54 -15.63
CA ASN A 53 -1.45 -3.36 -16.37
C ASN A 53 -1.24 -4.71 -15.65
N PRO A 54 -1.64 -5.85 -16.26
CA PRO A 54 -1.57 -7.16 -15.61
C PRO A 54 -0.13 -7.68 -15.44
N ASP A 55 0.87 -7.03 -16.06
CA ASP A 55 2.28 -7.38 -15.96
C ASP A 55 2.92 -6.93 -14.65
N TYR A 56 2.15 -6.31 -13.74
CA TYR A 56 2.63 -5.87 -12.44
C TYR A 56 2.04 -6.68 -11.29
N THR A 57 2.86 -6.92 -10.28
CA THR A 57 2.44 -7.30 -8.93
C THR A 57 2.73 -6.13 -8.00
N TRP A 58 1.71 -5.64 -7.32
CA TRP A 58 1.78 -4.49 -6.43
C TRP A 58 2.02 -4.95 -4.99
N VAL A 59 3.06 -4.44 -4.35
CA VAL A 59 3.46 -4.82 -3.00
C VAL A 59 3.44 -3.59 -2.10
N GLY A 60 2.71 -3.67 -0.99
CA GLY A 60 2.62 -2.60 0.01
C GLY A 60 2.71 -3.14 1.43
N PHE A 61 2.65 -2.24 2.43
CA PHE A 61 2.70 -2.60 3.84
C PHE A 61 1.46 -2.08 4.57
N ASN A 62 0.63 -3.00 5.10
CA ASN A 62 -0.73 -2.73 5.61
C ASN A 62 -1.65 -2.11 4.56
N SER A 63 -1.35 -2.39 3.29
CA SER A 63 -1.98 -1.77 2.14
C SER A 63 -3.37 -2.31 1.84
N GLU A 64 -3.70 -3.52 2.32
CA GLU A 64 -5.06 -4.05 2.22
C GLU A 64 -6.05 -3.20 3.02
N ASN A 65 -5.67 -2.77 4.22
CA ASN A 65 -6.55 -2.02 5.12
C ASN A 65 -6.50 -0.50 4.91
N PHE A 66 -5.37 0.04 4.44
CA PHE A 66 -5.18 1.48 4.33
C PHE A 66 -5.17 1.95 2.87
N ASP A 67 -4.13 1.60 2.10
CA ASP A 67 -3.91 2.16 0.77
C ASP A 67 -4.97 1.76 -0.25
N ARG A 68 -5.38 0.49 -0.30
CA ARG A 68 -6.36 -0.02 -1.29
C ARG A 68 -7.69 0.71 -1.23
N PRO A 69 -8.35 0.86 -0.05
CA PRO A 69 -9.55 1.66 0.07
C PRO A 69 -9.38 3.12 -0.39
N LEU A 70 -8.26 3.76 -0.04
CA LEU A 70 -7.99 5.15 -0.43
C LEU A 70 -7.79 5.29 -1.95
N ILE A 71 -7.06 4.36 -2.56
CA ILE A 71 -6.89 4.27 -4.01
C ILE A 71 -8.25 4.06 -4.70
N ALA A 72 -9.11 3.19 -4.15
CA ALA A 72 -10.44 2.95 -4.70
C ALA A 72 -11.30 4.21 -4.70
N LEU A 73 -11.30 5.01 -3.61
CA LEU A 73 -11.94 6.33 -3.62
C LEU A 73 -11.32 7.25 -4.66
N ALA A 74 -9.99 7.32 -4.72
CA ALA A 74 -9.28 8.22 -5.63
C ALA A 74 -9.50 7.90 -7.12
N MET A 75 -9.88 6.66 -7.44
CA MET A 75 -10.24 6.23 -8.80
C MET A 75 -11.73 6.40 -9.13
N SER A 76 -12.55 6.65 -8.12
CA SER A 76 -13.99 6.84 -8.31
C SER A 76 -14.29 8.27 -8.73
N PRO A 77 -15.14 8.48 -9.77
CA PRO A 77 -15.55 9.83 -10.17
C PRO A 77 -16.49 10.51 -9.15
N SER A 78 -16.98 9.77 -8.17
CA SER A 78 -17.99 10.22 -7.20
C SER A 78 -17.40 10.82 -5.93
N PHE A 79 -16.09 10.69 -5.72
CA PHE A 79 -15.42 11.10 -4.48
C PHE A 79 -14.33 12.14 -4.76
N ASP A 80 -14.09 12.98 -3.76
CA ASP A 80 -13.05 14.00 -3.78
C ASP A 80 -11.96 13.70 -2.76
N VAL A 81 -10.95 14.59 -2.68
CA VAL A 81 -9.82 14.41 -1.76
C VAL A 81 -10.23 14.51 -0.29
N PHE A 82 -11.32 15.22 0.03
CA PHE A 82 -11.85 15.27 1.40
C PHE A 82 -12.43 13.92 1.81
N SER A 83 -13.15 13.26 0.91
CA SER A 83 -13.65 11.90 1.13
C SER A 83 -12.52 10.90 1.42
N ILE A 84 -11.39 11.03 0.71
CA ILE A 84 -10.18 10.22 0.95
C ILE A 84 -9.62 10.52 2.36
N LYS A 85 -9.53 11.79 2.75
CA LYS A 85 -9.04 12.21 4.08
C LYS A 85 -9.95 11.72 5.22
N ASP A 86 -11.26 11.80 5.04
CA ASP A 86 -12.24 11.31 6.01
C ASP A 86 -12.10 9.80 6.22
N LEU A 87 -12.00 9.05 5.13
CA LEU A 87 -11.78 7.60 5.20
C LEU A 87 -10.46 7.26 5.91
N ALA A 88 -9.36 7.92 5.56
CA ALA A 88 -8.07 7.70 6.19
C ALA A 88 -8.11 7.98 7.69
N THR A 89 -8.79 9.05 8.09
CA THR A 89 -8.96 9.44 9.50
C THR A 89 -9.70 8.36 10.26
N ILE A 90 -10.80 7.85 9.71
CA ILE A 90 -11.60 6.79 10.33
C ILE A 90 -10.81 5.48 10.42
N ILE A 91 -10.09 5.07 9.38
CA ILE A 91 -9.25 3.85 9.42
C ILE A 91 -8.24 3.93 10.56
N VAL A 92 -7.58 5.09 10.73
CA VAL A 92 -6.56 5.28 11.77
C VAL A 92 -7.16 5.39 13.17
N GLN A 93 -8.26 6.12 13.34
CA GLN A 93 -8.88 6.35 14.65
C GLN A 93 -9.64 5.12 15.16
N ASP A 94 -10.40 4.48 14.29
CA ASP A 94 -11.31 3.38 14.67
C ASP A 94 -10.71 1.99 14.39
N GLY A 95 -9.52 1.92 13.78
CA GLY A 95 -8.86 0.66 13.44
C GLY A 95 -9.67 -0.16 12.43
N MET A 96 -10.42 0.49 11.55
CA MET A 96 -11.31 -0.18 10.60
C MET A 96 -10.55 -1.10 9.66
N LYS A 97 -11.13 -2.27 9.44
CA LYS A 97 -10.65 -3.24 8.44
C LYS A 97 -11.24 -2.94 7.08
N SER A 98 -10.54 -3.36 6.02
CA SER A 98 -10.90 -3.02 4.63
C SER A 98 -12.38 -3.26 4.31
N TRP A 99 -12.94 -4.43 4.63
CA TRP A 99 -14.34 -4.77 4.37
C TRP A 99 -15.35 -3.85 5.08
N GLN A 100 -14.99 -3.27 6.23
CA GLN A 100 -15.83 -2.30 6.93
C GLN A 100 -15.82 -0.97 6.16
N SER A 101 -14.65 -0.53 5.72
CA SER A 101 -14.45 0.69 4.94
C SER A 101 -15.21 0.64 3.62
N TYR A 102 -15.04 -0.44 2.83
CA TYR A 102 -15.74 -0.64 1.55
C TYR A 102 -17.27 -0.60 1.73
N LYS A 103 -17.78 -1.25 2.79
CA LYS A 103 -19.22 -1.29 3.07
C LYS A 103 -19.77 0.06 3.54
N GLN A 104 -19.10 0.72 4.49
CA GLN A 104 -19.60 1.95 5.12
C GLN A 104 -19.62 3.12 4.15
N PHE A 105 -18.61 3.22 3.29
CA PHE A 105 -18.48 4.31 2.32
C PHE A 105 -19.04 3.94 0.94
N ASN A 106 -19.60 2.74 0.78
CA ASN A 106 -20.11 2.21 -0.50
C ASN A 106 -19.09 2.38 -1.63
N ILE A 107 -17.87 1.91 -1.37
CA ILE A 107 -16.72 2.00 -2.27
C ILE A 107 -16.72 0.79 -3.18
N ASP A 108 -16.51 1.00 -4.48
CA ASP A 108 -16.29 -0.11 -5.41
C ASP A 108 -14.88 -0.69 -5.23
N PHE A 109 -14.80 -2.01 -5.09
CA PHE A 109 -13.53 -2.69 -4.98
C PHE A 109 -12.79 -2.72 -6.33
N ILE A 110 -11.50 -2.39 -6.31
CA ILE A 110 -10.63 -2.47 -7.49
C ILE A 110 -9.71 -3.68 -7.36
N GLU A 111 -9.90 -4.65 -8.23
CA GLU A 111 -9.08 -5.85 -8.30
C GLU A 111 -7.81 -5.60 -9.12
N TYR A 112 -6.66 -5.96 -8.54
CA TYR A 112 -5.37 -5.94 -9.20
C TYR A 112 -4.43 -6.89 -8.44
N ASP A 113 -3.41 -7.42 -9.11
CA ASP A 113 -2.46 -8.36 -8.50
C ASP A 113 -1.68 -7.68 -7.38
N HIS A 114 -1.93 -8.09 -6.14
CA HIS A 114 -1.52 -7.38 -4.94
C HIS A 114 -0.99 -8.33 -3.86
N ILE A 115 0.04 -7.87 -3.13
CA ILE A 115 0.62 -8.52 -1.96
C ILE A 115 0.70 -7.48 -0.83
N ASP A 116 0.14 -7.81 0.33
CA ASP A 116 0.34 -7.05 1.57
C ASP A 116 1.35 -7.76 2.46
N LEU A 117 2.43 -7.07 2.80
CA LEU A 117 3.49 -7.62 3.65
C LEU A 117 3.13 -7.65 5.13
N PHE A 118 2.06 -6.96 5.56
CA PHE A 118 1.77 -6.76 6.98
C PHE A 118 1.67 -8.07 7.79
N GLU A 119 0.95 -9.06 7.26
CA GLU A 119 0.75 -10.37 7.90
C GLU A 119 1.82 -11.39 7.52
N VAL A 120 2.64 -11.10 6.50
CA VAL A 120 3.73 -11.97 6.04
C VAL A 120 4.95 -11.80 6.94
N VAL A 121 5.25 -10.57 7.33
CA VAL A 121 6.48 -10.24 8.04
C VAL A 121 6.33 -10.57 9.54
N PRO A 122 7.36 -11.17 10.19
CA PRO A 122 7.31 -11.54 11.59
C PRO A 122 7.25 -10.34 12.57
N GLY A 123 6.12 -10.19 13.26
CA GLY A 123 5.95 -9.21 14.32
C GLY A 123 4.50 -8.81 14.48
N VAL A 124 4.02 -8.76 15.72
CA VAL A 124 2.63 -8.41 16.00
C VAL A 124 2.51 -6.89 16.13
N MET A 125 1.71 -6.27 15.25
CA MET A 125 1.32 -4.86 15.32
C MET A 125 2.50 -3.87 15.41
N ILE A 126 3.56 -4.12 14.64
CA ILE A 126 4.69 -3.18 14.56
C ILE A 126 4.64 -2.37 13.26
N SER A 127 5.07 -1.11 13.34
CA SER A 127 5.05 -0.21 12.19
C SER A 127 6.20 -0.50 11.23
N LEU A 128 6.07 0.00 9.99
CA LEU A 128 7.14 -0.03 8.99
C LEU A 128 8.45 0.57 9.54
N LYS A 129 8.35 1.68 10.30
CA LYS A 129 9.48 2.30 10.99
C LYS A 129 10.19 1.34 11.96
N THR A 130 9.44 0.58 12.75
CA THR A 130 10.03 -0.42 13.65
C THR A 130 10.75 -1.52 12.87
N TYR A 131 10.18 -1.96 11.74
CA TYR A 131 10.86 -2.91 10.85
C TYR A 131 12.13 -2.33 10.25
N ALA A 132 12.14 -1.07 9.81
CA ALA A 132 13.34 -0.40 9.30
C ALA A 132 14.50 -0.51 10.30
N GLY A 133 14.22 -0.31 11.60
CA GLY A 133 15.21 -0.48 12.66
C GLY A 133 15.68 -1.92 12.83
N ARG A 134 14.77 -2.90 12.79
CA ARG A 134 15.10 -4.32 12.94
C ARG A 134 15.98 -4.86 11.81
N ILE A 135 15.73 -4.42 10.58
CA ILE A 135 16.50 -4.85 9.41
C ILE A 135 17.77 -4.00 9.20
N GLY A 136 18.03 -3.02 10.07
CA GLY A 136 19.18 -2.12 9.95
C GLY A 136 19.14 -1.24 8.70
N TYR A 137 17.95 -0.79 8.29
CA TYR A 137 17.81 0.09 7.12
C TYR A 137 18.57 1.41 7.37
N PRO A 138 19.29 1.98 6.37
CA PRO A 138 20.21 3.10 6.59
C PRO A 138 19.57 4.37 7.16
N THR A 139 18.27 4.55 6.92
CA THR A 139 17.50 5.72 7.31
C THR A 139 16.27 5.32 8.11
N MET A 140 15.91 6.14 9.10
CA MET A 140 14.66 6.01 9.83
C MET A 140 14.08 7.41 9.96
N VAL A 141 13.04 7.69 9.18
CA VAL A 141 12.47 9.03 9.05
C VAL A 141 11.08 9.01 9.68
N ASP A 142 10.75 10.08 10.40
CA ASP A 142 9.39 10.32 10.88
C ASP A 142 8.61 11.14 9.86
N LEU A 143 7.29 10.97 9.83
CA LEU A 143 6.41 11.81 9.02
C LEU A 143 6.74 13.29 9.30
N PRO A 144 7.10 14.09 8.27
CA PRO A 144 7.69 15.41 8.48
C PRO A 144 6.69 16.45 9.00
N TYR A 145 5.39 16.14 8.96
CA TYR A 145 4.30 17.04 9.27
C TYR A 145 3.21 16.31 10.05
N HIS A 146 2.42 17.04 10.84
CA HIS A 146 1.22 16.49 11.45
C HIS A 146 0.17 16.17 10.37
N HIS A 147 -0.62 15.11 10.54
CA HIS A 147 -1.59 14.62 9.55
C HIS A 147 -2.64 15.67 9.12
N ASP A 148 -2.87 16.71 9.93
CA ASP A 148 -3.80 17.82 9.65
C ASP A 148 -3.11 19.11 9.15
N THR A 149 -1.79 19.09 8.95
CA THR A 149 -1.07 20.25 8.44
C THR A 149 -1.33 20.40 6.94
N ASP A 150 -1.96 21.51 6.54
CA ASP A 150 -2.08 21.86 5.12
C ASP A 150 -0.72 22.21 4.52
N LEU A 151 -0.37 21.55 3.43
CA LEU A 151 0.97 21.66 2.85
C LEU A 151 1.06 22.72 1.75
N THR A 152 2.17 23.45 1.74
CA THR A 152 2.63 24.22 0.60
C THR A 152 3.23 23.32 -0.48
N PRO A 153 3.36 23.78 -1.74
CA PRO A 153 4.00 22.99 -2.81
C PRO A 153 5.44 22.55 -2.49
N ALA A 154 6.18 23.33 -1.69
CA ALA A 154 7.52 22.97 -1.24
C ALA A 154 7.48 21.83 -0.21
N GLN A 155 6.52 21.87 0.72
CA GLN A 155 6.31 20.80 1.71
C GLN A 155 5.81 19.51 1.05
N CYS A 156 5.01 19.58 -0.02
CA CYS A 156 4.65 18.39 -0.80
C CYS A 156 5.89 17.66 -1.35
N LYS A 157 6.95 18.37 -1.74
CA LYS A 157 8.21 17.72 -2.17
C LYS A 157 8.94 17.02 -1.02
N VAL A 158 8.84 17.54 0.20
CA VAL A 158 9.41 16.89 1.38
C VAL A 158 8.61 15.63 1.72
N LEU A 159 7.27 15.68 1.62
CA LEU A 159 6.42 14.51 1.76
C LEU A 159 6.72 13.45 0.69
N GLU A 160 6.96 13.86 -0.56
CA GLU A 160 7.38 12.95 -1.63
C GLU A 160 8.68 12.21 -1.27
N SER A 161 9.69 12.93 -0.77
CA SER A 161 10.95 12.31 -0.33
C SER A 161 10.78 11.36 0.86
N TYR A 162 9.85 11.67 1.78
CA TYR A 162 9.49 10.78 2.89
C TYR A 162 8.87 9.47 2.36
N CYS A 163 7.87 9.56 1.49
CA CYS A 163 7.25 8.39 0.88
C CYS A 163 8.26 7.56 0.07
N LEU A 164 9.18 8.20 -0.67
CA LEU A 164 10.26 7.48 -1.36
C LEU A 164 11.18 6.70 -0.41
N ASN A 165 11.41 7.19 0.81
CA ASN A 165 12.10 6.43 1.84
C ASN A 165 11.28 5.21 2.27
N ASP A 166 9.98 5.36 2.51
CA ASP A 166 9.08 4.28 2.93
C ASP A 166 8.92 3.20 1.84
N LEU A 167 8.90 3.58 0.56
CA LEU A 167 9.03 2.63 -0.55
C LEU A 167 10.34 1.84 -0.49
N GLY A 168 11.44 2.50 -0.12
CA GLY A 168 12.74 1.86 0.05
C GLY A 168 12.79 0.87 1.22
N VAL A 169 12.15 1.21 2.34
CA VAL A 169 12.00 0.30 3.50
C VAL A 169 11.12 -0.90 3.11
N THR A 170 9.99 -0.65 2.45
CA THR A 170 9.06 -1.69 2.01
C THR A 170 9.72 -2.63 1.00
N GLU A 171 10.53 -2.12 0.07
CA GLU A 171 11.34 -2.94 -0.84
C GLU A 171 12.35 -3.81 -0.09
N ALA A 172 13.07 -3.23 0.89
CA ALA A 172 14.02 -3.99 1.69
C ALA A 172 13.31 -5.11 2.44
N LEU A 173 12.14 -4.81 3.02
CA LEU A 173 11.32 -5.78 3.72
C LEU A 173 10.84 -6.90 2.78
N PHE A 174 10.29 -6.54 1.62
CA PHE A 174 9.93 -7.49 0.55
C PHE A 174 11.07 -8.45 0.22
N LYS A 175 12.29 -7.93 0.02
CA LYS A 175 13.48 -8.74 -0.30
C LYS A 175 13.87 -9.69 0.84
N THR A 176 13.71 -9.28 2.10
CA THR A 176 13.98 -10.17 3.25
C THR A 176 12.99 -11.33 3.34
N GLN A 177 11.77 -11.17 2.81
CA GLN A 177 10.71 -12.20 2.81
C GLN A 177 10.64 -13.00 1.51
N ALA A 178 11.66 -12.95 0.65
CA ALA A 178 11.61 -13.57 -0.68
C ALA A 178 11.33 -15.09 -0.63
N THR A 179 11.97 -15.82 0.29
CA THR A 179 11.72 -17.25 0.50
C THR A 179 10.28 -17.51 0.93
N GLU A 180 9.77 -16.67 1.83
CA GLU A 180 8.46 -16.86 2.48
C GLU A 180 7.32 -16.55 1.51
N LEU A 181 7.53 -15.57 0.65
CA LEU A 181 6.65 -15.21 -0.45
C LEU A 181 6.69 -16.26 -1.57
N THR A 182 7.86 -16.84 -1.85
CA THR A 182 7.99 -17.94 -2.82
C THR A 182 7.17 -19.15 -2.39
N LEU A 183 7.33 -19.59 -1.13
CA LEU A 183 6.56 -20.70 -0.58
C LEU A 183 5.05 -20.41 -0.64
N ARG A 184 4.63 -19.20 -0.25
CA ARG A 184 3.22 -18.79 -0.35
C ARG A 184 2.70 -18.82 -1.79
N ALA A 185 3.49 -18.41 -2.75
CA ALA A 185 3.10 -18.42 -4.17
C ALA A 185 2.94 -19.86 -4.70
N GLU A 186 3.86 -20.76 -4.36
CA GLU A 186 3.77 -22.19 -4.72
C GLU A 186 2.55 -22.85 -4.09
N MET A 187 2.30 -22.60 -2.80
CA MET A 187 1.10 -23.07 -2.12
C MET A 187 -0.17 -22.44 -2.71
N SER A 188 -0.11 -21.19 -3.18
CA SER A 188 -1.26 -20.55 -3.81
C SER A 188 -1.66 -21.25 -5.11
N GLU A 189 -0.67 -21.71 -5.87
CA GLU A 189 -0.86 -22.51 -7.09
C GLU A 189 -1.42 -23.89 -6.75
N GLU A 190 -0.82 -24.60 -5.79
CA GLU A 190 -1.25 -25.93 -5.35
C GLU A 190 -2.70 -25.92 -4.83
N TYR A 191 -3.04 -24.96 -3.97
CA TYR A 191 -4.34 -24.87 -3.32
C TYR A 191 -5.31 -23.95 -4.05
N GLY A 192 -4.97 -23.36 -5.20
CA GLY A 192 -5.86 -22.48 -6.00
C GLY A 192 -6.52 -21.36 -5.19
N ILE A 193 -5.82 -20.78 -4.22
CA ILE A 193 -6.25 -19.67 -3.36
C ILE A 193 -5.05 -18.74 -3.17
N ASP A 194 -5.24 -17.42 -3.14
CA ASP A 194 -4.12 -16.51 -2.94
C ASP A 194 -3.71 -16.45 -1.44
N LEU A 195 -2.49 -16.89 -1.17
CA LEU A 195 -1.88 -16.98 0.16
C LEU A 195 -0.76 -15.95 0.36
N ARG A 196 -0.41 -15.16 -0.66
CA ARG A 196 0.79 -14.31 -0.67
C ARG A 196 0.78 -13.22 0.40
N SER A 197 -0.40 -12.79 0.83
CA SER A 197 -0.59 -11.78 1.88
C SER A 197 -0.98 -12.37 3.25
N LYS A 198 -0.93 -13.69 3.42
CA LYS A 198 -1.41 -14.37 4.64
C LYS A 198 -0.29 -14.72 5.61
N SER A 199 -0.57 -14.62 6.90
CA SER A 199 0.27 -15.21 7.95
C SER A 199 0.20 -16.73 7.93
N ASP A 200 1.18 -17.40 8.54
CA ASP A 200 1.24 -18.88 8.56
C ASP A 200 -0.03 -19.51 9.16
N ALA A 201 -0.59 -18.88 10.20
CA ALA A 201 -1.84 -19.31 10.81
C ALA A 201 -3.04 -19.17 9.86
N GLN A 202 -3.12 -18.06 9.13
CA GLN A 202 -4.16 -17.82 8.12
C GLN A 202 -4.03 -18.77 6.92
N ILE A 203 -2.80 -19.14 6.54
CA ILE A 203 -2.55 -20.15 5.50
C ILE A 203 -3.12 -21.50 5.93
N ALA A 204 -2.78 -21.96 7.14
CA ALA A 204 -3.28 -23.21 7.68
C ALA A 204 -4.82 -23.21 7.74
N GLU A 205 -5.43 -22.12 8.22
CA GLU A 205 -6.88 -21.97 8.25
C GLU A 205 -7.51 -22.04 6.85
N ALA A 206 -6.94 -21.33 5.86
CA ALA A 206 -7.47 -21.26 4.51
C ALA A 206 -7.42 -22.63 3.80
N ILE A 207 -6.35 -23.40 4.01
CA ILE A 207 -6.20 -24.75 3.48
C ILE A 207 -7.20 -25.71 4.13
N LEU A 208 -7.38 -25.63 5.45
CA LEU A 208 -8.33 -26.47 6.18
C LEU A 208 -9.78 -26.21 5.75
N LYS A 209 -10.17 -24.96 5.49
CA LYS A 209 -11.51 -24.60 5.01
C LYS A 209 -11.82 -25.08 3.58
N LYS A 210 -10.79 -25.37 2.78
CA LYS A 210 -10.96 -25.85 1.40
C LYS A 210 -11.17 -27.38 1.32
N ARG A 211 -10.77 -28.11 2.36
CA ARG A 211 -11.00 -29.56 2.47
C ARG A 211 -12.45 -29.85 2.87
#